data_AF-A0A2H1VFY9-F1
#
_entry.id   AF-A0A2H1VFY9-F1
#
_cell.length_a   1.000
_cell.length_b   1.000
_cell.length_c   1.000
_cell.angle_alpha   90.00
_cell.angle_beta   90.00
_cell.angle_gamma   90.00
#
_symmetry.space_group_name_H-M   'P 1'
#
loop_
_entity.id
_entity.type
_entity.pdbx_description
1 polymer ?
#
loop_
_entity_poly.entity_id
_entity_poly.type
_entity_poly.pdbx_seq_one_letter_code
_entity_poly.pdbx_strand_id
1 'polypeptide(L)'
;MGTLIRNITSYYHFVNDDLADPRTNSFPLVSNPLPIIIIMYLYHRFVRSWGPAYMAKREPYNLKNLIIVYNIVQIALSAYLTAQCLTRLYLSGYYSLWCQKIIYEDTPLERVVVSRVWLYYMIKVLDLLDTVFFVLRKKFNQVSFLHVYHHLGMCLLGFIGTKYVPGTNIFYFV
;
A
#
# COMPACT_ATOMS: atom_id res chain seq x y z
N MET A 1 -18.35 -32.09 0.24
CA MET A 1 -18.15 -30.70 0.74
C MET A 1 -16.90 -30.56 1.62
N GLY A 2 -16.63 -31.46 2.58
CA GLY A 2 -15.51 -31.31 3.53
C GLY A 2 -14.10 -31.37 2.93
N THR A 3 -13.88 -32.14 1.86
CA THR A 3 -12.58 -32.21 1.15
C THR A 3 -12.25 -30.93 0.37
N LEU A 4 -13.27 -30.30 -0.23
CA LEU A 4 -13.08 -29.03 -0.96
C LEU A 4 -12.73 -27.90 0.02
N ILE A 5 -13.45 -27.80 1.13
CA ILE A 5 -13.20 -26.80 2.17
C ILE A 5 -11.80 -27.00 2.77
N ARG A 6 -11.41 -28.23 3.11
CA ARG A 6 -10.04 -28.52 3.57
C ARG A 6 -8.98 -28.11 2.55
N ASN A 7 -9.17 -28.41 1.28
CA ASN A 7 -8.20 -28.01 0.25
C ASN A 7 -8.07 -26.49 0.12
N ILE A 8 -9.19 -25.76 0.17
CA ILE A 8 -9.18 -24.29 0.10
C ILE A 8 -8.50 -23.71 1.35
N THR A 9 -8.81 -24.21 2.54
CA THR A 9 -8.20 -23.76 3.79
C THR A 9 -6.71 -24.07 3.82
N SER A 10 -6.28 -25.26 3.40
CA SER A 10 -4.87 -25.61 3.29
C SER A 10 -4.12 -24.73 2.30
N TYR A 11 -4.74 -24.42 1.14
CA TYR A 11 -4.15 -23.50 0.17
C TYR A 11 -4.06 -22.06 0.71
N TYR A 12 -5.06 -21.61 1.46
CA TYR A 12 -5.03 -20.31 2.12
C TYR A 12 -3.88 -20.22 3.11
N HIS A 13 -3.69 -21.22 3.98
CA HIS A 13 -2.57 -21.24 4.92
C HIS A 13 -1.22 -21.30 4.21
N PHE A 14 -1.12 -22.09 3.14
CA PHE A 14 0.11 -22.14 2.34
C PHE A 14 0.49 -20.78 1.75
N VAL A 15 -0.48 -20.05 1.19
CA VAL A 15 -0.22 -18.73 0.61
C VAL A 15 -0.05 -17.65 1.67
N ASN A 16 -0.83 -17.70 2.75
CA ASN A 16 -0.86 -16.62 3.74
C ASN A 16 0.25 -16.72 4.79
N ASP A 17 0.61 -17.95 5.18
CA ASP A 17 1.43 -18.23 6.34
C ASP A 17 2.78 -18.85 5.92
N ASP A 18 2.78 -19.87 5.05
CA ASP A 18 4.01 -20.60 4.69
C ASP A 18 4.92 -19.81 3.72
N LEU A 19 4.32 -19.05 2.80
CA LEU A 19 5.05 -18.21 1.84
C LEU A 19 5.37 -16.80 2.37
N ALA A 20 4.72 -16.37 3.45
CA ALA A 20 4.89 -15.02 3.98
C ALA A 20 6.16 -14.88 4.82
N ASP A 21 6.75 -13.69 4.81
CA ASP A 21 7.87 -13.40 5.71
C ASP A 21 7.36 -13.33 7.16
N PRO A 22 7.88 -14.18 8.08
CA PRO A 22 7.39 -14.26 9.44
C PRO A 22 7.50 -12.94 10.20
N ARG A 23 8.42 -12.04 9.81
CA ARG A 23 8.61 -10.72 10.43
C ARG A 23 7.45 -9.76 10.17
N THR A 24 6.60 -10.05 9.18
CA THR A 24 5.50 -9.15 8.75
C THR A 24 4.11 -9.61 9.20
N ASN A 25 4.01 -10.83 9.74
CA ASN A 25 2.74 -11.44 10.12
C ASN A 25 2.00 -10.68 11.25
N SER A 26 2.72 -9.90 12.07
CA SER A 26 2.12 -9.06 13.10
C SER A 26 1.63 -7.69 12.60
N PHE A 27 1.94 -7.31 11.36
CA PHE A 27 1.59 -5.99 10.86
C PHE A 27 0.11 -5.89 10.44
N PRO A 28 -0.57 -4.79 10.80
CA PRO A 28 -1.95 -4.59 10.40
C PRO A 28 -2.04 -4.41 8.89
N LEU A 29 -3.14 -4.89 8.30
CA LEU A 29 -3.40 -4.96 6.84
C LEU A 29 -2.46 -5.87 6.02
N VAL A 30 -1.51 -6.56 6.65
CA VAL A 30 -0.61 -7.53 5.98
C VAL A 30 -0.85 -8.96 6.47
N SER A 31 -1.22 -9.12 7.74
CA SER A 31 -1.50 -10.42 8.37
C SER A 31 -2.56 -11.23 7.61
N ASN A 32 -3.59 -10.56 7.09
CA ASN A 32 -4.64 -11.17 6.29
C ASN A 32 -4.79 -10.39 4.96
N PRO A 33 -4.86 -11.06 3.79
CA PRO A 33 -5.13 -10.42 2.50
C PRO A 33 -6.58 -9.92 2.35
N LEU A 34 -7.52 -10.45 3.12
CA LEU A 34 -8.94 -10.11 2.95
C LEU A 34 -9.25 -8.62 3.18
N PRO A 35 -8.76 -7.95 4.25
CA PRO A 35 -8.98 -6.53 4.45
C PRO A 35 -8.56 -5.66 3.25
N ILE A 36 -7.38 -5.89 2.66
CA ILE A 36 -6.92 -5.07 1.54
C ILE A 36 -7.74 -5.32 0.27
N ILE A 37 -8.14 -6.58 0.00
CA ILE A 37 -9.01 -6.92 -1.12
C ILE A 37 -10.37 -6.22 -0.97
N ILE A 38 -10.93 -6.22 0.24
CA ILE A 38 -12.19 -5.54 0.55
C ILE A 38 -12.04 -4.03 0.35
N ILE A 39 -10.97 -3.42 0.86
CA ILE A 39 -10.70 -1.99 0.69
C ILE A 39 -10.60 -1.63 -0.79
N MET A 40 -9.82 -2.38 -1.57
CA MET A 40 -9.63 -2.13 -3.01
C MET A 40 -10.95 -2.27 -3.79
N TYR A 41 -11.76 -3.28 -3.46
CA TYR A 41 -13.06 -3.49 -4.08
C TYR A 41 -14.04 -2.35 -3.76
N LEU A 42 -14.17 -1.98 -2.49
CA LEU A 42 -15.03 -0.89 -2.04
C LEU A 42 -14.59 0.45 -2.63
N TYR A 43 -13.28 0.70 -2.66
CA TYR A 43 -12.69 1.86 -3.32
C TYR A 43 -13.06 1.93 -4.80
N HIS A 44 -12.84 0.84 -5.55
CA HIS A 44 -13.16 0.82 -6.98
C HIS A 44 -14.65 1.07 -7.23
N ARG A 45 -15.51 0.46 -6.41
CA ARG A 45 -16.97 0.64 -6.50
C ARG A 45 -17.40 2.06 -6.14
N PHE A 46 -16.76 2.65 -5.14
CA PHE A 46 -17.00 4.03 -4.73
C PHE A 46 -16.63 5.02 -5.84
N VAL A 47 -15.41 4.93 -6.36
CA VAL A 47 -14.90 5.87 -7.37
C VAL A 47 -15.70 5.76 -8.68
N ARG A 48 -16.05 4.54 -9.10
CA ARG A 48 -16.71 4.31 -10.40
C ARG A 48 -18.22 4.55 -10.38
N SER A 49 -18.90 4.33 -9.25
CA SER A 49 -20.36 4.33 -9.24
C SER A 49 -20.98 5.03 -8.03
N TRP A 50 -20.65 4.62 -6.80
CA TRP A 50 -21.37 5.12 -5.64
C TRP A 50 -21.10 6.61 -5.37
N GLY A 51 -19.84 7.03 -5.44
CA GLY A 51 -19.44 8.41 -5.22
C GLY A 51 -20.00 9.37 -6.28
N PRO A 52 -19.83 9.12 -7.59
CA PRO A 52 -20.44 9.95 -8.63
C PRO A 52 -21.97 10.01 -8.53
N ALA A 53 -22.64 8.88 -8.27
CA ALA A 53 -24.10 8.83 -8.10
C ALA A 53 -24.57 9.63 -6.88
N TYR A 54 -23.85 9.53 -5.76
CA TYR A 54 -24.14 10.29 -4.54
C TYR A 54 -23.93 11.80 -4.74
N MET A 55 -22.88 12.20 -5.45
CA MET A 55 -22.55 13.60 -5.72
C MET A 55 -23.42 14.20 -6.83
N ALA A 56 -24.12 13.40 -7.65
CA ALA A 56 -24.92 13.91 -8.76
C ALA A 56 -25.92 15.01 -8.34
N LYS A 57 -26.56 14.83 -7.17
CA LYS A 57 -27.58 15.76 -6.63
C LYS A 57 -27.04 16.76 -5.60
N ARG A 58 -25.72 16.84 -5.38
CA ARG A 58 -25.09 17.68 -4.34
C ARG A 58 -24.12 18.67 -4.94
N GLU A 59 -23.85 19.78 -4.26
CA GLU A 59 -22.77 20.69 -4.65
C GLU A 59 -21.38 20.13 -4.26
N PRO A 60 -20.30 20.54 -4.94
CA PRO A 60 -18.96 20.08 -4.60
C PRO A 60 -18.53 20.57 -3.21
N TYR A 61 -17.96 19.69 -2.39
CA TYR A 61 -17.49 20.05 -1.06
C TYR A 61 -16.24 20.94 -1.10
N ASN A 62 -16.17 21.94 -0.21
CA ASN A 62 -14.95 22.72 -0.03
C ASN A 62 -13.99 22.03 0.94
N LEU A 63 -13.18 21.10 0.41
CA LEU A 63 -12.19 20.33 1.16
C LEU A 63 -10.77 20.90 1.05
N LYS A 64 -10.61 22.17 0.66
CA LYS A 64 -9.30 22.75 0.34
C LYS A 64 -8.30 22.62 1.51
N ASN A 65 -8.70 23.01 2.71
CA ASN A 65 -7.82 22.96 3.89
C ASN A 65 -7.46 21.51 4.27
N LEU A 66 -8.43 20.60 4.17
CA LEU A 66 -8.21 19.18 4.44
C LEU A 66 -7.17 18.58 3.48
N ILE A 67 -7.31 18.87 2.18
CA ILE A 67 -6.38 18.39 1.15
C ILE A 67 -4.98 18.97 1.35
N ILE A 68 -4.87 20.25 1.75
CA ILE A 68 -3.57 20.87 2.05
C ILE A 68 -2.88 20.14 3.20
N VAL A 69 -3.59 19.92 4.32
CA VAL A 69 -3.04 19.21 5.48
C VAL A 69 -2.64 17.78 5.10
N TYR A 70 -3.52 17.08 4.39
CA TYR A 70 -3.24 15.73 3.90
C TYR A 70 -1.99 15.67 3.02
N ASN A 71 -1.86 16.57 2.04
CA ASN A 71 -0.69 16.61 1.15
C ASN A 71 0.59 16.91 1.94
N ILE A 72 0.55 17.80 2.93
CA ILE A 72 1.71 18.10 3.80
C ILE A 72 2.13 16.85 4.57
N VAL A 73 1.16 16.11 5.15
CA VAL A 73 1.43 14.86 5.85
C VAL A 73 2.06 13.83 4.93
N GLN A 74 1.53 13.67 3.72
CA GLN A 74 2.11 12.76 2.72
C GLN A 74 3.53 13.14 2.33
N ILE A 75 3.79 14.42 2.06
CA ILE A 75 5.13 14.91 1.74
C ILE A 75 6.09 14.62 2.91
N ALA A 76 5.68 14.86 4.15
CA ALA A 76 6.50 14.61 5.33
C ALA A 76 6.82 13.11 5.50
N LEU A 77 5.81 12.23 5.34
CA LEU A 77 5.99 10.78 5.45
C LEU A 77 6.90 10.23 4.34
N SER A 78 6.70 10.69 3.10
CA SER A 78 7.54 10.29 1.96
C SER A 78 8.97 10.80 2.13
N ALA A 79 9.17 12.06 2.54
CA ALA A 79 10.51 12.59 2.81
C ALA A 79 11.21 11.84 3.95
N TYR A 80 10.48 11.48 5.01
CA TYR A 80 11.00 10.67 6.10
C TYR A 80 11.46 9.28 5.61
N LEU A 81 10.65 8.59 4.81
CA LEU A 81 11.02 7.29 4.24
C LEU A 81 12.24 7.40 3.35
N THR A 82 12.27 8.37 2.44
CA THR A 82 13.41 8.59 1.54
C THR A 82 14.68 8.87 2.32
N ALA A 83 14.63 9.72 3.35
CA ALA A 83 15.79 10.01 4.19
C ALA A 83 16.30 8.76 4.93
N GLN A 84 15.41 7.94 5.49
CA GLN A 84 15.80 6.71 6.18
C GLN A 84 16.42 5.69 5.22
N CYS A 85 15.84 5.50 4.03
CA CYS A 85 16.36 4.57 3.03
C CYS A 85 17.72 5.03 2.51
N LEU A 86 17.85 6.32 2.18
CA LEU A 86 19.08 6.87 1.64
C LEU A 86 20.23 6.78 2.66
N THR A 87 20.00 7.20 3.89
CA THR A 87 21.05 7.25 4.93
C THR A 87 21.43 5.86 5.45
N ARG A 88 20.47 4.97 5.69
CA ARG A 88 20.72 3.69 6.34
C ARG A 88 21.06 2.56 5.38
N LEU A 89 20.63 2.62 4.13
CA LEU A 89 20.82 1.53 3.16
C LEU A 89 21.85 1.88 2.09
N TYR A 90 21.67 3.02 1.42
CA TYR A 90 22.48 3.34 0.24
C TYR A 90 23.78 4.08 0.60
N LEU A 91 23.74 5.12 1.43
CA LEU A 91 24.94 5.87 1.83
C LEU A 91 25.85 5.08 2.77
N SER A 92 25.29 4.16 3.56
CA SER A 92 26.05 3.23 4.40
C SER A 92 26.75 2.13 3.59
N GLY A 93 26.41 1.97 2.29
CA GLY A 93 26.88 0.87 1.45
C GLY A 93 26.29 -0.49 1.82
N TYR A 94 25.26 -0.53 2.66
CA TYR A 94 24.64 -1.78 3.12
C TYR A 94 23.88 -2.47 1.99
N TYR A 95 23.21 -1.70 1.12
CA TYR A 95 22.50 -2.20 -0.07
C TYR A 95 23.22 -1.78 -1.34
N SER A 96 23.33 -2.73 -2.28
CA SER A 96 23.79 -2.43 -3.64
C SER A 96 22.73 -1.64 -4.41
N LEU A 97 23.17 -0.67 -5.21
CA LEU A 97 22.26 0.06 -6.10
C LEU A 97 21.72 -0.81 -7.25
N TRP A 98 22.30 -2.00 -7.47
CA TRP A 98 21.95 -2.87 -8.59
C TRP A 98 20.96 -3.93 -8.19
N CYS A 99 21.39 -5.18 -8.07
CA CYS A 99 20.56 -6.29 -7.60
C CYS A 99 20.88 -6.54 -6.13
N GLN A 100 19.97 -6.15 -5.24
CA GLN A 100 20.07 -6.45 -3.82
C GLN A 100 19.31 -7.74 -3.53
N LYS A 101 20.01 -8.77 -3.05
CA LYS A 101 19.38 -10.00 -2.57
C LYS A 101 18.55 -9.71 -1.33
N ILE A 102 17.43 -10.41 -1.18
CA ILE A 102 16.59 -10.35 0.02
C ILE A 102 17.38 -10.94 1.20
N ILE A 103 17.46 -10.18 2.29
CA ILE A 103 18.09 -10.60 3.55
C ILE A 103 16.98 -11.04 4.51
N TYR A 104 16.87 -12.35 4.71
CA TYR A 104 15.90 -12.95 5.63
C TYR A 104 16.39 -13.01 7.08
N GLU A 105 17.64 -12.61 7.33
CA GLU A 105 18.23 -12.56 8.66
C GLU A 105 17.50 -11.54 9.54
N ASP A 106 17.25 -11.91 10.80
CA ASP A 106 16.47 -11.11 11.73
C ASP A 106 17.35 -10.10 12.51
N THR A 107 18.07 -9.26 11.76
CA THR A 107 18.94 -8.24 12.34
C THR A 107 18.15 -6.98 12.73
N PRO A 108 18.63 -6.18 13.70
CA PRO A 108 17.97 -4.93 14.08
C PRO A 108 17.77 -3.96 12.91
N LEU A 109 18.69 -3.94 11.95
CA LEU A 109 18.59 -3.10 10.75
C LEU A 109 17.51 -3.61 9.81
N GLU A 110 17.46 -4.92 9.56
CA GLU A 110 16.44 -5.54 8.70
C GLU A 110 15.03 -5.38 9.28
N ARG A 111 14.85 -5.50 10.61
CA ARG A 111 13.55 -5.22 11.25
C ARG A 111 13.09 -3.77 11.00
N VAL A 112 14.02 -2.82 11.03
CA VAL A 112 13.71 -1.41 10.70
C VAL A 112 13.34 -1.29 9.23
N VAL A 113 14.08 -1.92 8.32
CA VAL A 113 13.78 -1.94 6.89
C VAL A 113 12.38 -2.48 6.62
N VAL A 114 12.07 -3.64 7.15
CA VAL A 114 10.76 -4.31 7.04
C VAL A 114 9.63 -3.41 7.56
N SER A 115 9.85 -2.73 8.70
CA SER A 115 8.90 -1.73 9.24
C SER A 115 8.72 -0.52 8.31
N ARG A 116 9.76 -0.08 7.61
CA ARG A 116 9.69 1.05 6.66
C ARG A 116 9.02 0.65 5.34
N VAL A 117 9.23 -0.58 4.87
CA VAL A 117 8.46 -1.15 3.74
C VAL A 117 6.97 -1.20 4.07
N TRP A 118 6.62 -1.64 5.28
CA TRP A 118 5.23 -1.60 5.74
C TRP A 118 4.67 -0.17 5.80
N LEU A 119 5.44 0.80 6.31
CA LEU A 119 5.02 2.20 6.32
C LEU A 119 4.78 2.75 4.90
N TYR A 120 5.63 2.39 3.94
CA TYR A 120 5.42 2.73 2.53
C TYR A 120 4.11 2.15 1.99
N TYR A 121 3.84 0.87 2.26
CA TYR A 121 2.56 0.25 1.90
C TYR A 121 1.36 1.00 2.49
N MET A 122 1.44 1.39 3.76
CA MET A 122 0.38 2.18 4.41
C MET A 122 0.17 3.55 3.73
N ILE A 123 1.24 4.22 3.29
CA ILE A 123 1.12 5.46 2.52
C ILE A 123 0.39 5.22 1.20
N LYS A 124 0.66 4.11 0.49
CA LYS A 124 -0.07 3.78 -0.75
C LYS A 124 -1.54 3.50 -0.51
N VAL A 125 -1.89 2.91 0.63
CA VAL A 125 -3.31 2.78 1.04
C VAL A 125 -3.93 4.16 1.31
N LEU A 126 -3.18 5.09 1.91
CA LEU A 126 -3.64 6.46 2.11
C LEU A 126 -3.81 7.23 0.79
N ASP A 127 -2.95 7.01 -0.21
CA ASP A 127 -3.06 7.61 -1.55
C ASP A 127 -4.42 7.32 -2.22
N LEU A 128 -5.13 6.27 -1.82
CA LEU A 128 -6.50 6.01 -2.29
C LEU A 128 -7.47 7.16 -1.92
N LEU A 129 -7.19 7.94 -0.88
CA LEU A 129 -8.04 9.07 -0.50
C LEU A 129 -8.01 10.21 -1.52
N ASP A 130 -6.99 10.29 -2.38
CA ASP A 130 -6.88 11.34 -3.41
C ASP A 130 -8.07 11.31 -4.37
N THR A 131 -8.41 10.13 -4.89
CA THR A 131 -9.57 9.99 -5.78
C THR A 131 -10.89 10.18 -5.05
N VAL A 132 -10.96 9.82 -3.76
CA VAL A 132 -12.13 10.10 -2.94
C VAL A 132 -12.34 11.61 -2.87
N PHE A 133 -11.29 12.39 -2.63
CA PHE A 133 -11.36 13.84 -2.64
C PHE A 133 -11.72 14.40 -4.02
N PHE A 134 -11.21 13.83 -5.13
CA PHE A 134 -11.60 14.25 -6.48
C PHE A 134 -13.09 14.03 -6.75
N VAL A 135 -13.63 12.88 -6.35
CA VAL A 135 -15.06 12.56 -6.49
C VAL A 135 -15.91 13.50 -5.65
N LEU A 136 -15.56 13.74 -4.38
CA LEU A 136 -16.28 14.65 -3.48
C LEU A 136 -16.23 16.13 -3.93
N ARG A 137 -15.22 16.51 -4.72
CA ARG A 137 -15.11 17.85 -5.32
C ARG A 137 -15.70 17.94 -6.74
N LYS A 138 -16.32 16.87 -7.24
CA LYS A 138 -16.80 16.75 -8.63
C LYS A 138 -15.72 17.02 -9.69
N LYS A 139 -14.46 16.69 -9.40
CA LYS A 139 -13.33 16.84 -10.33
C LYS A 139 -13.09 15.54 -11.11
N PHE A 140 -14.13 15.06 -11.81
CA PHE A 140 -14.09 13.78 -12.52
C PHE A 140 -13.05 13.73 -13.65
N ASN A 141 -12.65 14.88 -14.21
CA ASN A 141 -11.58 14.96 -15.20
C ASN A 141 -10.22 14.48 -14.67
N GLN A 142 -10.01 14.50 -13.34
CA GLN A 142 -8.79 14.01 -12.70
C GLN A 142 -8.83 12.51 -12.41
N VAL A 143 -10.04 11.91 -12.41
CA VAL A 143 -10.25 10.47 -12.18
C VAL A 143 -10.15 9.74 -13.51
N SER A 144 -8.93 9.65 -14.05
CA SER A 144 -8.66 8.90 -15.28
C SER A 144 -8.53 7.40 -15.00
N PHE A 145 -8.69 6.58 -16.05
CA PHE A 145 -8.41 5.14 -15.98
C PHE A 145 -7.00 4.86 -15.46
N LEU A 146 -6.00 5.59 -15.98
CA LEU A 146 -4.61 5.44 -15.59
C LEU A 146 -4.40 5.73 -14.11
N HIS A 147 -5.02 6.78 -13.59
CA HIS A 147 -4.91 7.15 -12.18
C HIS A 147 -5.49 6.05 -11.28
N VAL A 148 -6.72 5.58 -11.55
CA VAL A 148 -7.35 4.51 -10.76
C VAL A 148 -6.57 3.19 -10.86
N TYR A 149 -6.11 2.82 -12.06
CA TYR A 149 -5.29 1.63 -12.30
C TYR A 149 -3.97 1.71 -11.52
N HIS A 150 -3.28 2.86 -11.58
CA HIS A 150 -2.04 3.09 -10.86
C HIS A 150 -2.24 2.96 -9.34
N HIS A 151 -3.23 3.65 -8.75
CA HIS A 151 -3.45 3.60 -7.31
C HIS A 151 -3.82 2.20 -6.80
N LEU A 152 -4.64 1.45 -7.54
CA LEU A 152 -4.95 0.06 -7.20
C LEU A 152 -3.74 -0.87 -7.36
N GLY A 153 -2.99 -0.70 -8.46
CA GLY A 153 -1.79 -1.49 -8.74
C GLY A 153 -0.70 -1.28 -7.67
N MET A 154 -0.44 -0.03 -7.29
CA MET A 154 0.55 0.30 -6.26
C MET A 154 0.15 -0.24 -4.88
N CYS A 155 -1.14 -0.25 -4.52
CA CYS A 155 -1.62 -0.89 -3.29
C CYS A 155 -1.40 -2.40 -3.30
N LEU A 156 -1.71 -3.07 -4.41
CA LEU A 156 -1.54 -4.51 -4.54
C LEU A 156 -0.06 -4.91 -4.52
N LEU A 157 0.78 -4.20 -5.29
CA LEU A 157 2.22 -4.42 -5.31
C LEU A 157 2.85 -4.12 -3.94
N GLY A 158 2.39 -3.07 -3.25
CA GLY A 158 2.82 -2.76 -1.88
C GLY A 158 2.47 -3.86 -0.88
N PHE A 159 1.27 -4.45 -0.97
CA PHE A 159 0.87 -5.59 -0.15
C PHE A 159 1.74 -6.83 -0.43
N ILE A 160 1.88 -7.22 -1.69
CA ILE A 160 2.70 -8.38 -2.10
C ILE A 160 4.16 -8.16 -1.69
N GLY A 161 4.69 -6.97 -1.94
CA GLY A 161 6.05 -6.59 -1.58
C GLY A 161 6.29 -6.66 -0.08
N THR A 162 5.35 -6.18 0.73
CA THR A 162 5.47 -6.25 2.19
C THR A 162 5.29 -7.67 2.72
N LYS A 163 4.36 -8.46 2.17
CA LYS A 163 4.05 -9.79 2.73
C LYS A 163 5.07 -10.87 2.37
N TYR A 164 5.56 -10.89 1.13
CA TYR A 164 6.37 -12.00 0.62
C TYR A 164 7.85 -11.66 0.51
N VAL A 165 8.17 -10.40 0.20
CA VAL A 165 9.54 -9.98 -0.09
C VAL A 165 9.90 -8.65 0.60
N PRO A 166 9.70 -8.53 1.93
CA PRO A 166 9.98 -7.29 2.63
C PRO A 166 11.49 -7.06 2.73
N GLY A 167 11.99 -6.15 1.91
CA GLY A 167 13.42 -5.85 1.82
C GLY A 167 13.99 -6.28 0.46
N THR A 168 14.96 -5.51 -0.02
CA THR A 168 15.52 -5.43 -1.39
C THR A 168 15.36 -3.98 -1.90
N ASN A 169 15.66 -3.81 -3.17
CA ASN A 169 15.39 -2.70 -4.07
C ASN A 169 13.92 -2.25 -4.18
N ILE A 170 13.01 -2.77 -3.33
CA ILE A 170 11.62 -2.34 -3.27
C ILE A 170 11.49 -0.83 -3.03
N PHE A 171 12.51 -0.23 -2.40
CA PHE A 171 12.58 1.22 -2.23
C PHE A 171 12.82 2.01 -3.52
N TYR A 172 13.19 1.40 -4.65
CA TYR A 172 13.23 2.11 -5.93
C TYR A 172 11.85 2.46 -6.47
N PHE A 173 10.80 1.81 -5.97
CA PHE A 173 9.42 2.13 -6.32
C PHE A 173 8.82 3.23 -5.40
N VAL A 174 9.62 3.80 -4.48
CA VAL A 174 9.24 4.95 -3.64
C VAL A 174 9.19 6.23 -4.49
#